data_AF-A0A318N323-F1
#
_entry.id   AF-A0A318N323-F1
#
_cell.length_a   1.000
_cell.length_b   1.000
_cell.length_c   1.000
_cell.angle_alpha   90.00
_cell.angle_beta   90.00
_cell.angle_gamma   90.00
#
_symmetry.space_group_name_H-M   'P 1'
#
loop_
_entity.id
_entity.type
_entity.pdbx_description
1 polymer ?
#
loop_
_entity_poly.entity_id
_entity_poly.type
_entity_poly.pdbx_seq_one_letter_code
_entity_poly.pdbx_strand_id
1 'polypeptide(L)'
;MLPVITESKRKKFYGYYPTNPLSGCFDKEKSVYEEWPNGFMIRKPFLIAQNITDDYLFSIEEDMRRIFVTDKFKQRVEDANLLGFDFSIEISIL
;
A
#
# COMPACT_ATOMS: atom_id res chain seq x y z
N MET A 1 9.79 -1.21 -14.17
CA MET A 1 10.05 -2.51 -13.50
C MET A 1 11.52 -2.56 -13.13
N LEU A 2 11.83 -2.88 -11.87
CA LEU A 2 13.21 -2.98 -11.37
C LEU A 2 13.55 -4.47 -11.16
N PRO A 3 14.72 -4.95 -11.63
CA PRO A 3 15.14 -6.31 -11.34
C PRO A 3 15.38 -6.47 -9.84
N VAL A 4 14.78 -7.50 -9.23
CA VAL A 4 15.01 -7.81 -7.82
C VAL A 4 16.17 -8.79 -7.72
N ILE A 5 17.21 -8.39 -7.00
CA ILE A 5 18.37 -9.24 -6.71
C ILE A 5 17.95 -10.23 -5.62
N THR A 6 17.99 -11.52 -5.94
CA THR A 6 17.71 -12.59 -4.98
C THR A 6 18.78 -13.68 -5.10
N GLU A 7 18.96 -14.49 -4.06
CA GLU A 7 19.90 -15.62 -4.09
C GLU A 7 19.52 -16.68 -5.14
N SER A 8 18.24 -16.73 -5.54
CA SER A 8 17.76 -17.67 -6.54
C SER A 8 18.21 -17.26 -7.94
N LYS A 9 19.27 -17.89 -8.43
CA LYS A 9 19.76 -17.71 -9.81
C LYS A 9 18.84 -18.29 -10.89
N ARG A 10 17.79 -19.04 -10.52
CA ARG A 10 16.86 -19.70 -11.45
C ARG A 10 15.67 -18.84 -11.86
N LYS A 11 15.24 -17.89 -11.02
CA LYS A 11 14.05 -17.06 -11.26
C LYS A 11 14.46 -15.60 -11.43
N LYS A 12 13.93 -14.94 -12.45
CA LYS A 12 14.02 -13.49 -12.61
C LYS A 12 12.81 -12.86 -11.93
N PHE A 13 13.07 -12.06 -10.91
CA PHE A 13 12.02 -11.34 -10.20
C PHE A 13 12.00 -9.88 -10.68
N TYR A 14 10.80 -9.36 -10.87
CA TYR A 14 10.57 -7.95 -11.19
C TYR A 14 9.77 -7.33 -10.07
N GLY A 15 10.28 -6.20 -9.57
CA GLY A 15 9.62 -5.38 -8.59
C GLY A 15 8.90 -4.22 -9.26
N TYR A 16 7.75 -3.87 -8.69
CA TYR A 16 7.06 -2.62 -8.93
C TYR A 16 6.82 -1.94 -7.58
N TYR A 17 7.09 -0.65 -7.53
CA TYR A 17 6.82 0.18 -6.36
C TYR A 17 6.17 1.48 -6.86
N PRO A 18 5.03 1.91 -6.28
CA PRO A 18 4.39 3.17 -6.62
C PRO A 18 5.30 4.33 -6.25
N THR A 19 5.85 5.01 -7.26
CA THR A 19 6.78 6.12 -7.06
C THR A 19 6.08 7.45 -6.79
N ASN A 20 4.76 7.51 -7.01
CA ASN A 20 3.95 8.71 -6.87
C ASN A 20 2.98 8.50 -5.72
N PRO A 21 3.38 8.81 -4.47
CA PRO A 21 2.48 8.72 -3.33
C PRO A 21 1.32 9.70 -3.51
N LEU A 22 0.14 9.30 -3.04
CA LEU A 22 -1.04 10.17 -3.00
C LEU A 22 -0.98 11.08 -1.78
N SER A 23 -1.33 12.34 -1.99
CA SER A 23 -1.37 13.37 -0.95
C SER A 23 -2.77 13.48 -0.34
N GLY A 24 -2.85 13.76 0.96
CA GLY A 24 -4.13 14.06 1.63
C GLY A 24 -5.06 12.86 1.81
N CYS A 25 -4.57 11.63 1.61
CA CYS A 25 -5.36 10.43 1.87
C CYS A 25 -5.45 10.07 3.36
N PHE A 26 -4.53 10.56 4.20
CA PHE A 26 -4.47 10.19 5.61
C PHE A 26 -5.41 11.03 6.49
N ASP A 27 -6.36 10.39 7.16
CA ASP A 27 -7.24 11.05 8.14
C ASP A 27 -6.56 11.05 9.52
N LYS A 28 -5.96 12.18 9.92
CA LYS A 28 -5.29 12.33 11.22
C LYS A 28 -6.25 12.23 12.42
N GLU A 29 -7.53 12.55 12.26
CA GLU A 29 -8.47 12.57 13.38
C GLU A 29 -8.92 11.16 13.76
N LYS A 30 -9.04 10.28 12.77
CA LYS A 30 -9.52 8.89 12.98
C LYS A 30 -8.41 7.85 13.04
N SER A 31 -7.21 8.19 12.57
CA SER A 31 -6.07 7.27 12.59
C SER A 31 -5.42 7.18 13.96
N VAL A 32 -4.83 6.01 14.24
CA VAL A 32 -3.93 5.82 15.39
C VAL A 32 -2.50 5.96 14.90
N TYR A 33 -1.79 6.98 15.37
CA TYR A 33 -0.41 7.25 15.01
C TYR A 33 0.39 7.77 16.20
N GLU A 34 1.71 7.66 16.09
CA GLU A 34 2.68 8.17 17.04
C GLU A 34 3.60 9.17 16.34
N GLU A 35 3.82 10.31 16.97
CA GLU A 35 4.69 11.38 16.46
C GLU A 35 5.74 11.73 17.50
N TRP A 36 6.98 11.87 17.05
CA TRP A 36 8.16 12.23 17.84
C TRP A 36 8.93 13.33 17.11
N PRO A 37 9.87 14.03 17.76
CA PRO A 37 10.60 15.15 17.14
C PRO A 37 11.21 14.85 15.75
N ASN A 38 11.62 13.60 15.51
CA ASN A 38 12.24 13.16 14.25
C ASN A 38 11.55 11.95 13.62
N GLY A 39 10.28 11.66 13.95
CA GLY A 39 9.65 10.46 13.42
C GLY A 39 8.14 10.47 13.49
N PHE A 40 7.56 9.72 12.57
CA PHE A 40 6.12 9.56 12.40
C PHE A 40 5.83 8.09 12.13
N MET A 41 4.92 7.48 12.89
CA MET A 41 4.56 6.08 12.74
C MET A 41 3.05 5.88 12.77
N ILE A 42 2.50 5.37 11.67
CA ILE A 42 1.07 5.05 11.58
C ILE A 42 0.83 3.62 12.08
N ARG A 43 0.12 3.48 13.20
CA ARG A 43 -0.26 2.17 13.75
C ARG A 43 -1.50 1.62 13.06
N LYS A 44 -2.55 2.43 12.93
CA LYS A 44 -3.81 2.08 12.27
C LYS A 44 -4.25 3.24 11.37
N PRO A 45 -4.11 3.12 10.04
CA PRO A 45 -4.52 4.18 9.13
C PRO A 45 -6.05 4.17 8.97
N PHE A 46 -6.61 5.35 8.85
CA PHE A 46 -7.94 5.63 8.34
C PHE A 46 -7.76 6.52 7.11
N LEU A 47 -8.32 6.13 5.97
CA LEU A 47 -8.09 6.84 4.70
C LEU A 47 -9.31 7.62 4.24
N ILE A 48 -9.08 8.74 3.56
CA ILE A 48 -10.13 9.57 2.95
C ILE A 48 -10.35 9.08 1.52
N ALA A 49 -11.45 8.37 1.26
CA ALA A 49 -11.64 7.64 0.00
C ALA A 49 -11.66 8.56 -1.22
N GLN A 50 -12.24 9.76 -1.10
CA GLN A 50 -12.34 10.73 -2.20
C GLN A 50 -10.99 11.22 -2.73
N ASN A 51 -9.91 11.06 -1.96
CA ASN A 51 -8.55 11.46 -2.33
C ASN A 51 -7.75 10.29 -2.93
N ILE A 52 -8.29 9.07 -2.94
CA ILE A 52 -7.66 7.89 -3.55
C ILE A 52 -7.95 7.90 -5.04
N THR A 53 -6.99 8.35 -5.84
CA THR A 53 -7.14 8.47 -7.30
C THR A 53 -6.62 7.28 -8.10
N ASP A 54 -5.91 6.34 -7.45
CA ASP A 54 -5.40 5.12 -8.10
C ASP A 54 -6.44 3.99 -8.03
N ASP A 55 -6.62 3.30 -9.16
CA ASP A 55 -7.62 2.24 -9.30
C ASP A 55 -7.24 0.93 -8.62
N TYR A 56 -5.94 0.66 -8.42
CA TYR A 56 -5.45 -0.67 -8.06
C TYR A 56 -4.60 -0.65 -6.80
N LEU A 57 -3.52 0.12 -6.79
CA LEU A 57 -2.57 0.09 -5.68
C LEU A 57 -1.82 1.41 -5.59
N PHE A 58 -1.57 1.86 -4.38
CA PHE A 58 -0.98 3.17 -4.12
C PHE A 58 -0.20 3.20 -2.81
N SER A 59 0.62 4.22 -2.66
CA SER A 59 1.20 4.63 -1.38
C SER A 59 0.69 6.03 -1.03
N ILE A 60 0.87 6.45 0.22
CA ILE A 60 0.53 7.80 0.68
C ILE A 60 1.79 8.50 1.18
N GLU A 61 1.80 9.83 1.20
CA GLU A 61 2.97 10.62 1.60
C GLU A 61 3.41 10.30 3.05
N GLU A 62 2.46 10.08 3.95
CA GLU A 62 2.71 9.86 5.36
C GLU A 62 3.30 8.46 5.68
N ASP A 63 3.12 7.48 4.80
CA ASP A 63 3.68 6.13 4.95
C ASP A 63 4.02 5.53 3.58
N MET A 64 5.03 6.11 2.92
CA MET A 64 5.51 5.64 1.62
C MET A 64 5.97 4.17 1.67
N ARG A 65 6.33 3.64 2.83
CA ARG A 65 6.78 2.24 2.97
C ARG A 65 5.63 1.23 2.87
N ARG A 66 4.39 1.68 3.09
CA ARG A 66 3.20 0.85 3.02
C ARG A 66 2.53 0.98 1.65
N ILE A 67 2.16 -0.17 1.10
CA ILE A 67 1.36 -0.24 -0.12
C ILE A 67 -0.07 -0.61 0.26
N PHE A 68 -1.01 0.20 -0.19
CA PHE A 68 -2.44 -0.05 -0.11
C PHE A 68 -2.92 -0.61 -1.45
N VAL A 69 -3.93 -1.45 -1.39
CA VAL A 69 -4.55 -2.05 -2.57
C VAL A 69 -6.07 -1.86 -2.50
N THR A 70 -6.70 -1.72 -3.65
CA THR A 70 -8.15 -1.61 -3.77
C THR A 70 -8.79 -3.00 -3.97
N ASP A 71 -10.11 -3.08 -3.82
CA ASP A 71 -10.86 -4.28 -4.17
C ASP A 71 -10.69 -4.69 -5.63
N LYS A 72 -10.51 -3.72 -6.55
CA LYS A 72 -10.23 -4.01 -7.97
C LYS A 72 -8.90 -4.76 -8.14
N PHE A 73 -7.89 -4.44 -7.34
CA PHE A 73 -6.62 -5.16 -7.35
C PHE A 73 -6.77 -6.57 -6.76
N LYS A 74 -7.44 -6.69 -5.61
CA LYS A 74 -7.73 -7.98 -4.98
C LYS A 74 -8.47 -8.92 -5.95
N GLN A 75 -9.53 -8.43 -6.61
CA GLN A 75 -10.28 -9.20 -7.59
C GLN A 75 -9.39 -9.71 -8.73
N ARG A 76 -8.48 -8.86 -9.26
CA ARG A 76 -7.55 -9.29 -10.31
C ARG A 76 -6.57 -10.38 -9.86
N VAL A 77 -6.10 -10.32 -8.61
CA VAL A 77 -5.23 -11.34 -8.03
C VAL A 77 -5.98 -12.67 -7.90
N GLU A 78 -7.21 -12.62 -7.40
CA GLU A 78 -8.08 -13.78 -7.22
C GLU A 78 -8.49 -14.41 -8.56
N ASP A 79 -8.91 -13.60 -9.54
CA ASP A 79 -9.27 -14.04 -10.89
C ASP A 79 -8.10 -14.72 -11.61
N ALA A 80 -6.88 -14.23 -11.38
CA ALA A 80 -5.66 -14.81 -11.93
C ALA A 80 -5.15 -16.03 -11.13
N ASN A 81 -5.83 -16.40 -10.04
CA ASN A 81 -5.47 -17.49 -9.12
C ASN A 81 -4.01 -17.39 -8.64
N LEU A 82 -3.55 -16.16 -8.37
CA LEU A 82 -2.20 -15.92 -7.89
C LEU A 82 -2.10 -16.25 -6.40
N LEU A 83 -1.03 -16.97 -6.03
CA LEU A 83 -0.75 -17.34 -4.65
C LEU A 83 0.22 -16.34 -3.99
N GLY A 84 0.23 -16.31 -2.65
CA GLY A 84 1.18 -15.50 -1.88
C GLY A 84 0.70 -14.10 -1.52
N PHE A 85 -0.60 -13.83 -1.63
CA PHE A 85 -1.24 -12.61 -1.14
C PHE A 85 -2.08 -12.93 0.10
N ASP A 86 -2.08 -11.99 1.05
CA ASP A 86 -2.93 -12.01 2.25
C ASP A 86 -3.69 -10.67 2.31
N PHE A 87 -5.02 -10.77 2.24
CA PHE A 87 -5.94 -9.61 2.28
C PHE A 87 -6.77 -9.59 3.57
N SER A 88 -6.30 -10.23 4.64
CA SER A 88 -7.01 -10.30 5.93
C SER A 88 -7.06 -8.96 6.69
N ILE A 89 -6.20 -8.01 6.33
CA ILE A 89 -6.17 -6.67 6.91
C ILE A 89 -6.95 -5.72 6.00
N GLU A 90 -8.12 -5.29 6.48
CA GLU A 90 -8.92 -4.25 5.84
C GLU A 90 -8.59 -2.89 6.44
N ILE A 91 -8.50 -1.88 5.58
CA ILE A 91 -8.23 -0.50 5.98
C ILE A 91 -9.54 0.28 5.94
N SER A 92 -9.87 0.92 7.06
CA SER A 92 -11.07 1.74 7.16
C SER A 92 -10.95 3.01 6.33
N ILE A 93 -12.07 3.41 5.72
CA ILE A 93 -12.16 4.59 4.86
C ILE A 93 -13.34 5.49 5.26
N LEU A 94 -13.22 6.79 4.97
CA LEU A 94 -14.28 7.80 5.07
C LEU A 94 -15.02 7.95 3.75
#